data_AF-A0A0J8S5G5-F1
#
_entry.id   AF-A0A0J8S5G5-F1
#
_cell.length_a   1.000
_cell.length_b   1.000
_cell.length_c   1.000
_cell.angle_alpha   90.00
_cell.angle_beta   90.00
_cell.angle_gamma   90.00
#
_symmetry.space_group_name_H-M   'P 1'
#
loop_
_entity.id
_entity.type
_entity.pdbx_description
1 polymer ?
#
loop_
_entity_poly.entity_id
_entity_poly.type
_entity_poly.pdbx_seq_one_letter_code
_entity_poly.pdbx_strand_id
1 'polypeptide(L)'
;MKDLVSIENKLLSVSFSRYGNLYYSGEAVPGAVVAEVVNDTSPELKMDVKMRFSIGPVVARDFWTKERSVMDIDRGPWKLPHEYAVALACCEQKWIEQHAIPKPATDQFITSTAQNSPKAHLSLLKKYLQVVPYLLPTDNPNLVASTIWHTDLHAGNLFVDKGHITSVIDWQEAWAGPLVLQGRHPRLVDFQGDIILKPPPNFKDLEPNEKAHLKKQIASSIILYLYEQQTAKLNPNLNRVLRLKLGRVRCEPISFVSNTWDNDILPLRESLINVERHWHELGFNFACPIHFTQDELQRHAEDGEGWNEVQDFWRAVEGIAARDGWTPHSMYEEAVALFSELREIGLKNMIGKERKDFEAQTRWVESSSQGHNDGNVE
;
A
#
# COMPACT_ATOMS: atom_id res chain seq x y z
N MET A 1 -13.40 -19.02 -1.76
CA MET A 1 -14.07 -17.97 -0.97
C MET A 1 -14.27 -18.34 0.50
N LYS A 2 -14.94 -19.46 0.82
CA LYS A 2 -15.08 -19.91 2.23
C LYS A 2 -13.72 -20.00 2.94
N ASP A 3 -12.75 -20.66 2.29
CA ASP A 3 -11.41 -20.81 2.83
C ASP A 3 -10.69 -19.47 3.03
N LEU A 4 -10.86 -18.53 2.08
CA LEU A 4 -10.30 -17.18 2.17
C LEU A 4 -10.79 -16.45 3.43
N VAL A 5 -12.12 -16.37 3.61
CA VAL A 5 -12.72 -15.72 4.78
C VAL A 5 -12.36 -16.46 6.07
N SER A 6 -12.21 -17.79 6.01
CA SER A 6 -11.77 -18.59 7.16
C SER A 6 -10.31 -18.31 7.56
N ILE A 7 -9.42 -18.08 6.59
CA ILE A 7 -8.02 -17.69 6.86
C ILE A 7 -8.00 -16.33 7.53
N GLU A 8 -8.73 -15.36 6.98
CA GLU A 8 -8.87 -14.02 7.57
C GLU A 8 -9.45 -14.08 8.99
N ASN A 9 -10.48 -14.91 9.22
CA ASN A 9 -11.06 -15.12 10.55
C ASN A 9 -10.02 -15.65 11.53
N LYS A 10 -9.20 -16.61 11.09
CA LYS A 10 -8.12 -17.18 11.91
C LYS A 10 -7.08 -16.12 12.26
N LEU A 11 -6.72 -15.24 11.33
CA LEU A 11 -5.81 -14.12 11.60
C LEU A 11 -6.40 -13.13 12.62
N LEU A 12 -7.69 -12.80 12.52
CA LEU A 12 -8.37 -11.93 13.48
C LEU A 12 -8.57 -12.57 14.86
N SER A 13 -8.44 -13.90 14.96
CA SER A 13 -8.62 -14.63 16.22
C SER A 13 -7.50 -14.44 17.23
N VAL A 14 -6.41 -13.75 16.86
CA VAL A 14 -5.28 -13.44 17.75
C VAL A 14 -4.95 -11.95 17.63
N SER A 15 -4.85 -11.28 18.77
CA SER A 15 -4.38 -9.90 18.84
C SER A 15 -3.34 -9.75 19.93
N PHE A 16 -2.33 -8.91 19.70
CA PHE A 16 -1.17 -8.77 20.56
C PHE A 16 -1.19 -7.50 21.41
N SER A 17 -0.41 -7.49 22.49
CA SER A 17 -0.28 -6.33 23.39
C SER A 17 0.65 -5.23 22.84
N ARG A 18 1.38 -5.50 21.77
CA ARG A 18 2.35 -4.60 21.14
C ARG A 18 2.22 -4.60 19.63
N TYR A 19 2.68 -3.51 19.02
CA TYR A 19 2.76 -3.34 17.57
C TYR A 19 4.22 -3.52 17.13
N GLY A 20 4.47 -4.47 16.24
CA GLY A 20 5.83 -4.86 15.83
C GLY A 20 5.88 -6.18 15.07
N ASN A 21 7.06 -6.62 14.65
CA ASN A 21 7.24 -7.94 14.04
C ASN A 21 7.38 -9.03 15.11
N LEU A 22 6.97 -10.26 14.77
CA LEU A 22 7.18 -11.43 15.60
C LEU A 22 8.58 -12.01 15.36
N TYR A 23 9.22 -12.40 16.46
CA TYR A 23 10.50 -13.07 16.50
C TYR A 23 10.40 -14.31 17.38
N TYR A 24 11.30 -15.28 17.20
CA TYR A 24 11.41 -16.40 18.14
C TYR A 24 12.02 -15.92 19.46
N SER A 25 11.47 -16.37 20.59
CA SER A 25 11.90 -15.96 21.93
C SER A 25 13.36 -16.29 22.27
N GLY A 26 13.97 -17.25 21.56
CA GLY A 26 15.39 -17.60 21.70
C GLY A 26 16.35 -16.67 20.96
N GLU A 27 15.86 -15.79 20.10
CA GLU A 27 16.68 -14.86 19.32
C GLU A 27 16.98 -13.58 20.13
N ALA A 28 18.23 -13.14 20.11
CA ALA A 28 18.66 -11.93 20.81
C ALA A 28 18.32 -10.68 19.97
N VAL A 29 17.04 -10.30 19.95
CA VAL A 29 16.56 -9.11 19.22
C VAL A 29 16.50 -7.90 20.17
N PRO A 30 17.30 -6.84 19.95
CA PRO A 30 17.30 -5.66 20.80
C PRO A 30 15.92 -4.99 20.87
N GLY A 31 15.48 -4.66 22.08
CA GLY A 31 14.18 -4.02 22.33
C GLY A 31 12.96 -4.94 22.20
N ALA A 32 13.14 -6.20 21.82
CA ALA A 32 12.03 -7.15 21.77
C ALA A 32 11.50 -7.47 23.18
N VAL A 33 10.17 -7.63 23.25
CA VAL A 33 9.44 -7.98 24.47
C VAL A 33 8.64 -9.24 24.25
N VAL A 34 8.27 -9.92 25.33
CA VAL A 34 7.43 -11.13 25.26
C VAL A 34 6.15 -10.87 24.45
N ALA A 35 5.80 -11.78 23.54
CA ALA A 35 4.55 -11.70 22.80
C ALA A 35 3.37 -12.10 23.69
N GLU A 36 2.49 -11.15 24.00
CA GLU A 36 1.30 -11.39 24.81
C GLU A 36 0.03 -11.23 23.98
N VAL A 37 -0.84 -12.24 24.03
CA VAL A 37 -2.13 -12.24 23.35
C VAL A 37 -3.20 -11.65 24.26
N VAL A 38 -3.88 -10.60 23.80
CA VAL A 38 -4.79 -9.78 24.61
C VAL A 38 -6.27 -10.10 24.43
N ASN A 39 -6.65 -10.76 23.35
CA ASN A 39 -8.05 -11.12 23.09
C ASN A 39 -8.46 -12.41 23.83
N ASP A 40 -9.74 -12.76 23.74
CA ASP A 40 -10.30 -13.94 24.39
C ASP A 40 -9.95 -15.21 23.60
N THR A 41 -8.84 -15.84 23.99
CA THR A 41 -8.28 -17.07 23.41
C THR A 41 -7.91 -18.04 24.53
N SER A 42 -7.69 -19.31 24.19
CA SER A 42 -7.43 -20.34 25.20
C SER A 42 -6.16 -20.05 26.00
N PRO A 43 -6.13 -20.33 27.31
CA PRO A 43 -4.93 -20.14 28.14
C PRO A 43 -3.70 -20.87 27.61
N GLU A 44 -3.89 -22.04 27.00
CA GLU A 44 -2.84 -22.85 26.40
C GLU A 44 -2.21 -22.12 25.21
N LEU A 45 -3.02 -21.51 24.33
CA LEU A 45 -2.50 -20.73 23.20
C LEU A 45 -1.75 -19.49 23.68
N LYS A 46 -2.29 -18.77 24.67
CA LYS A 46 -1.61 -17.61 25.25
C LYS A 46 -0.25 -17.98 25.83
N MET A 47 -0.17 -19.12 26.51
CA MET A 47 1.08 -19.63 27.06
C MET A 47 2.06 -20.09 25.97
N ASP A 48 1.59 -20.81 24.95
CA ASP A 48 2.42 -21.23 23.81
C ASP A 48 3.04 -20.02 23.09
N VAL A 49 2.23 -19.01 22.79
CA VAL A 49 2.71 -17.77 22.15
C VAL A 49 3.75 -17.06 23.02
N LYS A 50 3.47 -16.93 24.32
CA LYS A 50 4.38 -16.31 25.29
C LYS A 50 5.72 -17.02 25.41
N MET A 51 5.74 -18.35 25.31
CA MET A 51 6.97 -19.14 25.39
C MET A 51 7.77 -19.14 24.09
N ARG A 52 7.08 -19.09 22.94
CA ARG A 52 7.73 -19.25 21.62
C ARG A 52 8.12 -17.95 20.95
N PHE A 53 7.42 -16.86 21.25
CA PHE A 53 7.55 -15.64 20.47
C PHE A 53 7.78 -14.39 21.33
N SER A 54 8.47 -13.43 20.73
CA SER A 54 8.62 -12.06 21.18
C SER A 54 8.14 -11.10 20.09
N ILE A 55 7.67 -9.93 20.47
CA ILE A 55 7.38 -8.83 19.54
C ILE A 55 8.52 -7.83 19.66
N GLY A 56 9.14 -7.51 18.54
CA GLY A 56 10.29 -6.63 18.46
C GLY A 56 10.11 -5.52 17.44
N PRO A 57 11.21 -4.83 17.12
CA PRO A 57 11.23 -3.78 16.11
C PRO A 57 10.60 -4.24 14.79
N VAL A 58 10.00 -3.31 14.05
CA VAL A 58 9.51 -3.63 12.70
C VAL A 58 10.65 -3.79 11.71
N VAL A 59 10.46 -4.67 10.73
CA VAL A 59 11.40 -4.88 9.60
C VAL A 59 10.92 -4.22 8.31
N ALA A 60 9.86 -3.39 8.39
CA ALA A 60 9.30 -2.69 7.24
C ALA A 60 10.36 -1.80 6.56
N ARG A 61 10.35 -1.78 5.22
CA ARG A 61 11.35 -1.08 4.40
C ARG A 61 11.50 0.40 4.76
N ASP A 62 10.42 1.03 5.21
CA ASP A 62 10.39 2.42 5.65
C ASP A 62 11.40 2.75 6.77
N PHE A 63 11.84 1.75 7.56
CA PHE A 63 12.80 1.91 8.66
C PHE A 63 14.21 1.42 8.34
N TRP A 64 14.41 0.75 7.20
CA TRP A 64 15.66 0.03 6.91
C TRP A 64 16.27 0.36 5.55
N THR A 65 15.58 1.12 4.70
CA THR A 65 16.07 1.49 3.36
C THR A 65 17.15 2.56 3.44
N LYS A 66 18.26 2.36 2.72
CA LYS A 66 19.42 3.27 2.64
C LYS A 66 20.01 3.58 4.04
N GLU A 67 20.30 4.86 4.32
CA GLU A 67 20.92 5.33 5.56
C GLU A 67 20.03 5.05 6.79
N ARG A 68 18.71 4.87 6.59
CA ARG A 68 17.79 4.50 7.69
C ARG A 68 18.19 3.21 8.39
N SER A 69 18.90 2.30 7.70
CA SER A 69 19.40 1.05 8.30
C SER A 69 20.38 1.26 9.46
N VAL A 70 21.12 2.37 9.49
CA VAL A 70 22.15 2.65 10.49
C VAL A 70 21.80 3.83 11.40
N MET A 71 20.70 4.53 11.13
CA MET A 71 20.24 5.64 11.95
C MET A 71 19.68 5.17 13.31
N ASP A 72 19.88 6.00 14.33
CA ASP A 72 19.20 5.86 15.62
C ASP A 72 17.77 6.42 15.54
N ILE A 73 16.84 5.53 15.18
CA ILE A 73 15.40 5.79 14.99
C ILE A 73 14.58 4.77 15.79
N ASP A 74 13.42 5.20 16.23
CA ASP A 74 12.46 4.32 16.89
C ASP A 74 11.85 3.35 15.87
N ARG A 75 12.03 2.06 16.11
CA ARG A 75 11.53 0.97 15.27
C ARG A 75 10.49 0.12 16.00
N GLY A 76 10.06 0.53 17.19
CA GLY A 76 9.20 -0.24 18.06
C GLY A 76 9.96 -1.31 18.86
N PRO A 77 9.24 -2.24 19.52
CA PRO A 77 7.80 -2.45 19.44
C PRO A 77 7.00 -1.41 20.24
N TRP A 78 5.89 -0.93 19.67
CA TRP A 78 5.07 0.13 20.27
C TRP A 78 3.95 -0.42 21.17
N LYS A 79 3.49 0.39 22.13
CA LYS A 79 2.34 0.07 22.99
C LYS A 79 1.04 0.59 22.40
N LEU A 80 1.08 1.75 21.76
CA LEU A 80 -0.08 2.42 21.22
C LEU A 80 0.04 2.52 19.70
N PRO A 81 -1.06 2.40 18.94
CA PRO A 81 -1.01 2.36 17.49
C PRO A 81 -0.58 3.70 16.87
N HIS A 82 -0.78 4.82 17.58
CA HIS A 82 -0.31 6.12 17.11
C HIS A 82 1.20 6.32 17.27
N GLU A 83 1.87 5.58 18.18
CA GLU A 83 3.33 5.66 18.33
C GLU A 83 4.02 5.17 17.04
N TYR A 84 3.46 4.15 16.38
CA TYR A 84 3.89 3.73 15.04
C TYR A 84 3.77 4.87 14.02
N ALA A 85 2.62 5.53 13.96
CA ALA A 85 2.37 6.64 13.04
C ALA A 85 3.34 7.82 13.27
N VAL A 86 3.62 8.15 14.54
CA VAL A 86 4.62 9.16 14.91
C VAL A 86 6.02 8.71 14.50
N ALA A 87 6.39 7.45 14.74
CA ALA A 87 7.71 6.92 14.43
C ALA A 87 8.06 7.01 12.93
N LEU A 88 7.09 6.78 12.04
CA LEU A 88 7.29 6.96 10.59
C LEU A 88 7.70 8.41 10.25
N ALA A 89 6.98 9.39 10.78
CA ALA A 89 7.29 10.80 10.53
C ALA A 89 8.62 11.23 11.15
N CYS A 90 8.91 10.79 12.39
CA CYS A 90 10.18 11.11 13.04
C CYS A 90 11.38 10.47 12.34
N CYS A 91 11.21 9.25 11.81
CA CYS A 91 12.20 8.60 10.95
C CYS A 91 12.47 9.44 9.70
N GLU A 92 11.41 9.83 8.99
CA GLU A 92 11.52 10.64 7.77
C GLU A 92 12.15 12.00 8.03
N GLN A 93 11.74 12.70 9.10
CA GLN A 93 12.32 13.99 9.50
C GLN A 93 13.83 13.88 9.74
N LYS A 94 14.25 12.91 10.56
CA LYS A 94 15.67 12.68 10.85
C LYS A 94 16.46 12.36 9.58
N TRP A 95 15.90 11.58 8.67
CA TRP A 95 16.58 11.21 7.43
C TRP A 95 16.74 12.44 6.54
N ILE A 96 15.69 13.25 6.37
CA ILE A 96 15.74 14.48 5.56
C ILE A 96 16.74 15.48 6.14
N GLU A 97 16.76 15.69 7.46
CA GLU A 97 17.68 16.61 8.11
C GLU A 97 19.16 16.23 7.93
N GLN A 98 19.47 14.94 7.83
CA GLN A 98 20.84 14.42 7.79
C GLN A 98 21.33 14.09 6.37
N HIS A 99 20.41 13.71 5.48
CA HIS A 99 20.76 13.05 4.22
C HIS A 99 20.08 13.62 2.97
N ALA A 100 19.07 14.49 3.08
CA ALA A 100 18.45 15.07 1.90
C ALA A 100 19.41 16.03 1.18
N ILE A 101 19.72 15.73 -0.09
CA ILE A 101 20.56 16.56 -0.95
C ILE A 101 19.71 17.07 -2.10
N PRO A 102 19.34 18.37 -2.10
CA PRO A 102 18.61 18.97 -3.20
C PRO A 102 19.35 18.86 -4.53
N LYS A 103 18.62 18.53 -5.58
CA LYS A 103 19.11 18.58 -6.96
C LYS A 103 19.39 20.03 -7.38
N PRO A 104 20.37 20.30 -8.25
CA PRO A 104 20.63 21.64 -8.77
C PRO A 104 19.41 22.22 -9.49
N ALA A 105 19.15 23.52 -9.35
CA ALA A 105 18.00 24.18 -9.98
C ALA A 105 17.98 24.15 -11.52
N THR A 106 19.12 23.79 -12.15
CA THR A 106 19.26 23.60 -13.60
C THR A 106 18.83 22.20 -14.07
N ASP A 107 18.47 21.32 -13.13
CA ASP A 107 18.01 19.98 -13.45
C ASP A 107 16.60 20.05 -14.06
N GLN A 108 16.51 19.73 -15.35
CA GLN A 108 15.28 19.74 -16.15
C GLN A 108 14.24 18.69 -15.71
N PHE A 109 14.60 17.76 -14.81
CA PHE A 109 13.71 16.76 -14.24
C PHE A 109 13.08 17.20 -12.91
N ILE A 110 13.35 18.43 -12.45
CA ILE A 110 12.61 19.02 -11.33
C ILE A 110 11.24 19.49 -11.85
N THR A 111 10.24 18.63 -11.68
CA THR A 111 8.84 18.94 -12.01
C THR A 111 8.15 19.74 -10.90
N SER A 112 8.56 19.53 -9.64
CA SER A 112 8.07 20.28 -8.47
C SER A 112 9.23 20.86 -7.67
N THR A 113 9.21 22.19 -7.46
CA THR A 113 10.17 22.87 -6.59
C THR A 113 10.02 22.44 -5.13
N ALA A 114 8.81 22.04 -4.72
CA ALA A 114 8.53 21.57 -3.38
C ALA A 114 9.12 20.18 -3.12
N GLN A 115 9.08 19.28 -4.11
CA GLN A 115 9.73 17.96 -4.03
C GLN A 115 11.24 18.06 -3.80
N ASN A 116 11.87 19.11 -4.32
CA ASN A 116 13.31 19.32 -4.16
C ASN A 116 13.70 20.17 -2.92
N SER A 117 12.75 20.46 -2.03
CA SER A 117 12.94 21.37 -0.90
C SER A 117 12.82 20.67 0.45
N PRO A 118 13.92 20.39 1.17
CA PRO A 118 13.86 19.74 2.49
C PRO A 118 12.92 20.47 3.46
N LYS A 119 12.89 21.81 3.39
CA LYS A 119 11.99 22.65 4.19
C LYS A 119 10.50 22.38 3.89
N ALA A 120 10.15 22.13 2.63
CA ALA A 120 8.77 21.82 2.26
C ALA A 120 8.33 20.47 2.86
N HIS A 121 9.18 19.44 2.75
CA HIS A 121 8.92 18.14 3.37
C HIS A 121 8.80 18.25 4.90
N LEU A 122 9.75 18.89 5.56
CA LEU A 122 9.74 19.05 7.02
C LEU A 122 8.51 19.84 7.52
N SER A 123 8.09 20.87 6.79
CA SER A 123 6.85 21.61 7.08
C SER A 123 5.63 20.71 6.99
N LEU A 124 5.56 19.85 5.97
CA LEU A 124 4.46 18.92 5.77
C LEU A 124 4.43 17.82 6.85
N LEU A 125 5.58 17.26 7.21
CA LEU A 125 5.72 16.29 8.31
C LEU A 125 5.30 16.91 9.65
N LYS A 126 5.56 18.21 9.87
CA LYS A 126 5.07 18.93 11.03
C LYS A 126 3.55 19.10 11.03
N LYS A 127 2.91 19.32 9.86
CA LYS A 127 1.45 19.30 9.75
C LYS A 127 0.91 17.89 10.05
N TYR A 128 1.52 16.85 9.50
CA TYR A 128 1.18 15.46 9.79
C TYR A 128 1.18 15.15 11.30
N LEU A 129 2.26 15.47 12.01
CA LEU A 129 2.39 15.21 13.45
C LEU A 129 1.28 15.87 14.30
N GLN A 130 0.71 16.98 13.84
CA GLN A 130 -0.40 17.65 14.52
C GLN A 130 -1.74 16.90 14.36
N VAL A 131 -1.94 16.14 13.28
CA VAL A 131 -3.17 15.38 13.02
C VAL A 131 -3.08 13.91 13.44
N VAL A 132 -1.87 13.33 13.54
CA VAL A 132 -1.64 11.91 13.91
C VAL A 132 -2.49 11.42 15.09
N PRO A 133 -2.61 12.15 16.21
CA PRO A 133 -3.41 11.68 17.36
C PRO A 133 -4.89 11.42 17.04
N TYR A 134 -5.39 11.92 15.92
CA TYR A 134 -6.80 11.90 15.53
C TYR A 134 -7.10 10.98 14.34
N LEU A 135 -6.07 10.50 13.63
CA LEU A 135 -6.26 9.71 12.40
C LEU A 135 -6.89 8.34 12.70
N LEU A 136 -6.33 7.62 13.68
CA LEU A 136 -6.76 6.27 14.03
C LEU A 136 -8.02 6.28 14.92
N PRO A 137 -9.03 5.43 14.65
CA PRO A 137 -10.26 5.35 15.44
C PRO A 137 -10.04 4.59 16.76
N THR A 138 -9.33 5.20 17.71
CA THR A 138 -8.98 4.58 19.00
C THR A 138 -10.18 4.39 19.94
N ASP A 139 -11.30 5.05 19.66
CA ASP A 139 -12.60 4.83 20.31
C ASP A 139 -13.15 3.42 20.05
N ASN A 140 -12.62 2.72 19.03
CA ASN A 140 -12.96 1.35 18.71
C ASN A 140 -11.71 0.46 18.71
N PRO A 141 -11.33 -0.10 19.88
CA PRO A 141 -10.10 -0.88 20.05
C PRO A 141 -9.95 -2.06 19.06
N ASN A 142 -11.06 -2.64 18.61
CA ASN A 142 -11.03 -3.76 17.66
C ASN A 142 -10.55 -3.37 16.26
N LEU A 143 -10.70 -2.11 15.84
CA LEU A 143 -10.21 -1.65 14.52
C LEU A 143 -8.72 -1.32 14.56
N VAL A 144 -8.20 -0.96 15.72
CA VAL A 144 -6.79 -0.64 15.91
C VAL A 144 -6.02 -1.76 16.62
N ALA A 145 -6.65 -2.93 16.81
CA ALA A 145 -6.04 -4.09 17.44
C ALA A 145 -4.76 -4.50 16.68
N SER A 146 -3.72 -4.87 17.44
CA SER A 146 -2.47 -5.37 16.88
C SER A 146 -2.67 -6.78 16.36
N THR A 147 -2.81 -6.92 15.04
CA THR A 147 -3.15 -8.18 14.38
C THR A 147 -2.14 -8.46 13.27
N ILE A 148 -1.70 -9.71 13.17
CA ILE A 148 -0.91 -10.15 12.02
C ILE A 148 -1.83 -10.27 10.81
N TRP A 149 -1.50 -9.59 9.73
CA TRP A 149 -2.30 -9.59 8.52
C TRP A 149 -1.49 -9.95 7.28
N HIS A 150 -2.10 -10.70 6.35
CA HIS A 150 -1.52 -10.91 5.03
C HIS A 150 -1.93 -9.77 4.10
N THR A 151 -1.02 -8.83 3.95
CA THR A 151 -1.23 -7.56 3.26
C THR A 151 -1.32 -7.74 1.74
N ASP A 152 -0.63 -8.72 1.14
CA ASP A 152 -0.62 -8.95 -0.30
C ASP A 152 -1.29 -10.27 -0.72
N LEU A 153 -2.54 -10.48 -0.28
CA LEU A 153 -3.24 -11.72 -0.57
C LEU A 153 -3.83 -11.69 -1.99
N HIS A 154 -3.15 -12.33 -2.94
CA HIS A 154 -3.56 -12.49 -4.33
C HIS A 154 -3.39 -13.94 -4.80
N ALA A 155 -3.88 -14.26 -6.01
CA ALA A 155 -3.89 -15.64 -6.52
C ALA A 155 -2.49 -16.29 -6.60
N GLY A 156 -1.44 -15.51 -6.81
CA GLY A 156 -0.06 -16.00 -6.86
C GLY A 156 0.48 -16.46 -5.49
N ASN A 157 -0.11 -15.97 -4.40
CA ASN A 157 0.27 -16.31 -3.03
C ASN A 157 -0.58 -17.45 -2.42
N LEU A 158 -1.41 -18.11 -3.24
CA LEU A 158 -2.35 -19.14 -2.80
C LEU A 158 -2.14 -20.46 -3.55
N PHE A 159 -1.87 -21.53 -2.81
CA PHE A 159 -1.92 -22.89 -3.35
C PHE A 159 -3.33 -23.46 -3.21
N VAL A 160 -3.83 -24.06 -4.28
CA VAL A 160 -5.19 -24.61 -4.35
C VAL A 160 -5.16 -26.06 -4.82
N ASP A 161 -5.79 -26.96 -4.06
CA ASP A 161 -6.07 -28.34 -4.47
C ASP A 161 -7.58 -28.61 -4.38
N LYS A 162 -8.16 -29.17 -5.46
CA LYS A 162 -9.60 -29.50 -5.54
C LYS A 162 -10.55 -28.37 -5.12
N GLY A 163 -10.18 -27.13 -5.42
CA GLY A 163 -10.96 -25.93 -5.07
C GLY A 163 -10.81 -25.44 -3.62
N HIS A 164 -9.89 -26.03 -2.86
CA HIS A 164 -9.57 -25.64 -1.49
C HIS A 164 -8.20 -24.99 -1.38
N ILE A 165 -8.09 -23.94 -0.57
CA ILE A 165 -6.79 -23.30 -0.29
C ILE A 165 -6.02 -24.21 0.68
N THR A 166 -4.86 -24.71 0.24
CA THR A 166 -4.02 -25.63 1.03
C THR A 166 -2.85 -24.92 1.70
N SER A 167 -2.37 -23.82 1.12
CA SER A 167 -1.26 -23.05 1.67
C SER A 167 -1.31 -21.59 1.23
N VAL A 168 -0.76 -20.71 2.07
CA VAL A 168 -0.56 -19.28 1.81
C VAL A 168 0.92 -19.01 1.99
N ILE A 169 1.54 -18.36 1.00
CA ILE A 169 2.95 -17.99 1.02
C ILE A 169 3.13 -16.48 1.07
N ASP A 170 4.38 -16.03 1.02
CA ASP A 170 4.74 -14.61 0.98
C ASP A 170 4.33 -13.81 2.22
N TRP A 171 4.57 -14.40 3.38
CA TRP A 171 4.43 -13.76 4.69
C TRP A 171 5.54 -12.73 4.99
N GLN A 172 6.32 -12.34 3.98
CA GLN A 172 7.31 -11.29 4.13
C GLN A 172 6.60 -9.98 4.50
N GLU A 173 7.23 -9.17 5.35
CA GLU A 173 6.67 -7.90 5.85
C GLU A 173 5.40 -8.03 6.71
N ALA A 174 4.87 -9.24 6.95
CA ALA A 174 3.77 -9.46 7.87
C ALA A 174 4.19 -9.10 9.30
N TRP A 175 3.40 -8.24 9.94
CA TRP A 175 3.69 -7.73 11.27
C TRP A 175 2.40 -7.58 12.08
N ALA A 176 2.52 -7.50 13.40
CA ALA A 176 1.39 -7.23 14.28
C ALA A 176 1.13 -5.72 14.29
N GLY A 177 0.23 -5.27 13.43
CA GLY A 177 -0.09 -3.86 13.19
C GLY A 177 -1.56 -3.51 13.45
N PRO A 178 -1.94 -2.22 13.43
CA PRO A 178 -3.34 -1.81 13.55
C PRO A 178 -4.17 -2.38 12.40
N LEU A 179 -5.24 -3.12 12.70
CA LEU A 179 -6.07 -3.76 11.67
C LEU A 179 -6.59 -2.77 10.62
N VAL A 180 -6.95 -1.54 11.00
CA VAL A 180 -7.45 -0.50 10.10
C VAL A 180 -6.44 -0.07 9.02
N LEU A 181 -5.14 -0.21 9.29
CA LEU A 181 -4.08 0.08 8.31
C LEU A 181 -3.79 -1.10 7.38
N GLN A 182 -4.23 -2.31 7.75
CA GLN A 182 -3.90 -3.54 7.05
C GLN A 182 -5.09 -4.15 6.31
N GLY A 183 -6.29 -4.05 6.87
CA GLY A 183 -7.51 -4.64 6.37
C GLY A 183 -7.95 -4.01 5.05
N ARG A 184 -7.94 -4.83 3.99
CA ARG A 184 -8.30 -4.46 2.62
C ARG A 184 -8.96 -5.66 1.95
N HIS A 185 -9.70 -5.44 0.88
CA HIS A 185 -10.16 -6.54 0.04
C HIS A 185 -8.93 -7.24 -0.58
N PRO A 186 -8.82 -8.58 -0.48
CA PRO A 186 -7.80 -9.32 -1.21
C PRO A 186 -7.90 -9.04 -2.71
N ARG A 187 -6.77 -8.93 -3.44
CA ARG A 187 -6.78 -8.55 -4.87
C ARG A 187 -7.64 -9.48 -5.74
N LEU A 188 -7.83 -10.73 -5.31
CA LEU A 188 -8.68 -11.71 -5.99
C LEU A 188 -10.20 -11.40 -5.94
N VAL A 189 -10.63 -10.53 -5.03
CA VAL A 189 -12.03 -10.10 -4.89
C VAL A 189 -12.19 -8.59 -5.00
N ASP A 190 -11.09 -7.84 -5.13
CA ASP A 190 -11.11 -6.40 -5.30
C ASP A 190 -11.68 -6.03 -6.68
N PHE A 191 -12.77 -5.28 -6.68
CA PHE A 191 -13.46 -4.85 -7.88
C PHE A 191 -13.98 -3.43 -7.66
N GLN A 192 -13.51 -2.51 -8.51
CA GLN A 192 -13.77 -1.06 -8.37
C GLN A 192 -14.84 -0.54 -9.35
N GLY A 193 -15.56 -1.41 -10.05
CA GLY A 193 -16.61 -1.03 -10.98
C GLY A 193 -18.02 -1.11 -10.38
N ASP A 194 -19.01 -0.73 -11.20
CA ASP A 194 -20.42 -0.84 -10.81
C ASP A 194 -20.81 -2.29 -10.51
N ILE A 195 -21.47 -2.49 -9.37
CA ILE A 195 -21.93 -3.79 -8.92
C ILE A 195 -23.15 -4.21 -9.72
N ILE A 196 -22.97 -5.17 -10.64
CA ILE A 196 -24.03 -5.73 -11.48
C ILE A 196 -24.23 -7.19 -11.11
N LEU A 197 -25.32 -7.51 -10.38
CA LEU A 197 -25.61 -8.88 -9.95
C LEU A 197 -26.50 -9.67 -10.93
N LYS A 198 -27.11 -8.97 -11.89
CA LYS A 198 -28.01 -9.57 -12.90
C LYS A 198 -27.75 -8.94 -14.26
N PRO A 199 -27.80 -9.72 -15.36
CA PRO A 199 -27.69 -9.16 -16.70
C PRO A 199 -28.80 -8.12 -16.97
N PRO A 200 -28.49 -7.01 -17.65
CA PRO A 200 -29.48 -6.03 -18.04
C PRO A 200 -30.43 -6.61 -19.11
N PRO A 201 -31.64 -6.05 -19.29
CA PRO A 201 -32.63 -6.60 -20.23
C PRO A 201 -32.14 -6.72 -21.67
N ASN A 202 -31.32 -5.78 -22.13
CA ASN A 202 -30.73 -5.73 -23.47
C ASN A 202 -29.49 -6.63 -23.64
N PHE A 203 -29.14 -7.45 -22.64
CA PHE A 203 -27.93 -8.29 -22.68
C PHE A 203 -27.83 -9.18 -23.93
N LYS A 204 -28.97 -9.65 -24.45
CA LYS A 204 -29.02 -10.50 -25.64
C LYS A 204 -28.68 -9.74 -26.93
N ASP A 205 -28.86 -8.43 -26.93
CA ASP A 205 -28.73 -7.58 -28.11
C ASP A 205 -27.35 -6.90 -28.19
N LEU A 206 -26.53 -7.02 -27.14
CA LEU A 206 -25.16 -6.49 -27.09
C LEU A 206 -24.22 -7.19 -28.07
N GLU A 207 -23.18 -6.47 -28.51
CA GLU A 207 -22.12 -7.04 -29.34
C GLU A 207 -21.30 -8.11 -28.57
N PRO A 208 -20.65 -9.08 -29.25
CA PRO A 208 -19.93 -10.17 -28.58
C PRO A 208 -18.89 -9.72 -27.55
N ASN A 209 -18.13 -8.66 -27.87
CA ASN A 209 -17.11 -8.12 -26.97
C ASN A 209 -17.73 -7.45 -25.73
N GLU A 210 -18.79 -6.67 -25.92
CA GLU A 210 -19.53 -6.03 -24.82
C GLU A 210 -20.17 -7.09 -23.91
N LYS A 211 -20.73 -8.15 -24.50
CA LYS A 211 -21.24 -9.31 -23.75
C LYS A 211 -20.15 -9.96 -22.90
N ALA A 212 -18.95 -10.15 -23.45
CA ALA A 212 -17.83 -10.75 -22.73
C ALA A 212 -17.37 -9.87 -21.56
N HIS A 213 -17.23 -8.56 -21.79
CA HIS A 213 -16.88 -7.60 -20.75
C HIS A 213 -17.92 -7.58 -19.62
N LEU A 214 -19.20 -7.49 -19.98
CA LEU A 214 -20.29 -7.47 -19.00
C LEU A 214 -20.42 -8.79 -18.24
N LYS A 215 -20.17 -9.94 -18.86
CA LYS A 215 -20.08 -11.23 -18.15
C LYS A 215 -18.97 -11.22 -17.09
N LYS A 216 -17.78 -10.69 -17.45
CA LYS A 216 -16.65 -10.56 -16.51
C LYS A 216 -17.03 -9.64 -15.35
N GLN A 217 -17.63 -8.48 -15.63
CA GLN A 217 -18.11 -7.54 -14.62
C GLN A 217 -19.15 -8.18 -13.68
N ILE A 218 -20.13 -8.90 -14.23
CA ILE A 218 -21.14 -9.61 -13.42
C ILE A 218 -20.48 -10.66 -12.54
N ALA A 219 -19.54 -11.44 -13.08
CA ALA A 219 -18.81 -12.44 -12.31
C ALA A 219 -18.02 -11.81 -11.15
N SER A 220 -17.24 -10.75 -11.41
CA SER A 220 -16.50 -10.01 -10.37
C SER A 220 -17.43 -9.41 -9.32
N SER A 221 -18.56 -8.82 -9.74
CA SER A 221 -19.59 -8.26 -8.85
C SER A 221 -20.18 -9.32 -7.92
N ILE A 222 -20.50 -10.51 -8.44
CA ILE A 222 -21.01 -11.63 -7.66
C ILE A 222 -19.95 -12.11 -6.67
N ILE A 223 -18.68 -12.22 -7.09
CA ILE A 223 -17.59 -12.65 -6.23
C ILE A 223 -17.39 -11.67 -5.07
N LEU A 224 -17.28 -10.37 -5.35
CA LEU A 224 -17.14 -9.34 -4.33
C LEU A 224 -18.34 -9.36 -3.37
N TYR A 225 -19.56 -9.40 -3.91
CA TYR A 225 -20.78 -9.46 -3.10
C TYR A 225 -20.81 -10.66 -2.14
N LEU A 226 -20.51 -11.86 -2.64
CA LEU A 226 -20.48 -13.08 -1.83
C LEU A 226 -19.37 -13.04 -0.77
N TYR A 227 -18.21 -12.47 -1.11
CA TYR A 227 -17.11 -12.27 -0.16
C TYR A 227 -17.55 -11.35 0.97
N GLU A 228 -18.10 -10.18 0.64
CA GLU A 228 -18.55 -9.21 1.65
C GLU A 228 -19.65 -9.76 2.55
N GLN A 229 -20.61 -10.51 2.01
CA GLN A 229 -21.65 -11.16 2.81
C GLN A 229 -21.06 -12.18 3.79
N GLN A 230 -20.11 -12.99 3.34
CA GLN A 230 -19.46 -13.99 4.18
C GLN A 230 -18.56 -13.33 5.24
N THR A 231 -17.83 -12.28 4.87
CA THR A 231 -16.97 -11.48 5.76
C THR A 231 -17.82 -10.73 6.79
N ALA A 232 -18.96 -10.17 6.42
CA ALA A 232 -19.88 -9.55 7.39
C ALA A 232 -20.39 -10.54 8.43
N LYS A 233 -20.59 -11.81 8.04
CA LYS A 233 -21.07 -12.87 8.93
C LYS A 233 -19.98 -13.42 9.86
N LEU A 234 -18.78 -13.67 9.33
CA LEU A 234 -17.70 -14.35 10.07
C LEU A 234 -16.69 -13.39 10.70
N ASN A 235 -16.42 -12.26 10.03
CA ASN A 235 -15.35 -11.33 10.36
C ASN A 235 -15.91 -9.91 10.57
N PRO A 236 -16.77 -9.69 11.60
CA PRO A 236 -17.47 -8.41 11.77
C PRO A 236 -16.51 -7.22 11.93
N ASN A 237 -15.34 -7.42 12.54
CA ASN A 237 -14.32 -6.38 12.67
C ASN A 237 -13.69 -6.00 11.33
N LEU A 238 -13.37 -6.98 10.47
CA LEU A 238 -12.89 -6.71 9.12
C LEU A 238 -13.97 -6.00 8.29
N ASN A 239 -15.22 -6.45 8.35
CA ASN A 239 -16.33 -5.77 7.67
C ASN A 239 -16.47 -4.30 8.11
N ARG A 240 -16.24 -3.99 9.39
CA ARG A 240 -16.21 -2.60 9.88
C ARG A 240 -15.02 -1.79 9.33
N VAL A 241 -13.84 -2.41 9.17
CA VAL A 241 -12.68 -1.76 8.52
C VAL A 241 -12.98 -1.48 7.05
N LEU A 242 -13.48 -2.46 6.31
CA LEU A 242 -13.79 -2.32 4.87
C LEU A 242 -14.88 -1.26 4.60
N ARG A 243 -15.76 -1.01 5.58
CA ARG A 243 -16.84 -0.01 5.50
C ARG A 243 -16.56 1.23 6.35
N LEU A 244 -15.32 1.43 6.79
CA LEU A 244 -14.98 2.56 7.64
C LEU A 244 -15.20 3.86 6.86
N LYS A 245 -16.14 4.67 7.34
CA LYS A 245 -16.43 5.98 6.76
C LYS A 245 -15.16 6.82 6.78
N LEU A 246 -14.80 7.38 5.61
CA LEU A 246 -13.56 8.16 5.41
C LEU A 246 -12.29 7.39 5.84
N GLY A 247 -12.30 6.05 5.73
CA GLY A 247 -11.16 5.20 6.09
C GLY A 247 -9.88 5.58 5.34
N ARG A 248 -9.98 5.90 4.05
CA ARG A 248 -8.86 6.44 3.25
C ARG A 248 -8.30 7.74 3.81
N VAL A 249 -9.16 8.73 4.09
CA VAL A 249 -8.75 10.02 4.68
C VAL A 249 -8.00 9.82 6.01
N ARG A 250 -8.37 8.80 6.79
CA ARG A 250 -7.68 8.43 8.03
C ARG A 250 -6.33 7.76 7.81
N CYS A 251 -6.25 6.83 6.86
CA CYS A 251 -5.11 5.92 6.72
C CYS A 251 -4.05 6.42 5.73
N GLU A 252 -4.45 7.09 4.66
CA GLU A 252 -3.54 7.58 3.60
C GLU A 252 -2.42 8.48 4.13
N PRO A 253 -2.64 9.43 5.06
CA PRO A 253 -1.54 10.19 5.63
C PRO A 253 -0.50 9.29 6.29
N ILE A 254 -0.92 8.21 6.96
CA ILE A 254 -0.01 7.26 7.61
C ILE A 254 0.72 6.41 6.56
N SER A 255 0.04 6.02 5.48
CA SER A 255 0.64 5.27 4.37
C SER A 255 1.64 6.08 3.54
N PHE A 256 1.48 7.40 3.48
CA PHE A 256 2.30 8.28 2.63
C PHE A 256 3.32 9.13 3.38
N VAL A 257 3.40 9.03 4.72
CA VAL A 257 4.34 9.85 5.49
C VAL A 257 5.80 9.43 5.36
N SER A 258 6.04 8.17 5.00
CA SER A 258 7.38 7.62 4.84
C SER A 258 7.93 7.89 3.44
N ASN A 259 9.25 8.09 3.36
CA ASN A 259 9.99 8.14 2.11
C ASN A 259 9.50 9.21 1.10
N THR A 260 9.00 10.33 1.61
CA THR A 260 8.50 11.46 0.82
C THR A 260 9.57 12.06 -0.07
N TRP A 261 10.84 12.08 0.37
CA TRP A 261 11.95 12.65 -0.40
C TRP A 261 12.27 11.89 -1.68
N ASP A 262 12.25 10.56 -1.63
CA ASP A 262 12.62 9.71 -2.78
C ASP A 262 11.43 9.33 -3.66
N ASN A 263 10.22 9.22 -3.09
CA ASN A 263 9.01 8.89 -3.85
C ASN A 263 8.37 10.17 -4.41
N ASP A 264 7.58 10.85 -3.58
CA ASP A 264 6.89 12.10 -3.90
C ASP A 264 6.28 12.71 -2.61
N ILE A 265 6.28 14.04 -2.50
CA ILE A 265 5.65 14.83 -1.44
C ILE A 265 4.14 14.95 -1.64
N LEU A 266 3.66 14.82 -2.89
CA LEU A 266 2.28 15.05 -3.28
C LEU A 266 1.27 14.12 -2.58
N PRO A 267 1.47 12.80 -2.48
CA PRO A 267 0.52 11.91 -1.82
C PRO A 267 0.30 12.28 -0.35
N LEU A 268 1.38 12.62 0.38
CA LEU A 268 1.26 13.10 1.75
C LEU A 268 0.50 14.43 1.79
N ARG A 269 0.79 15.37 0.88
CA ARG A 269 0.14 16.68 0.86
C ARG A 269 -1.36 16.57 0.56
N GLU A 270 -1.73 15.84 -0.47
CA GLU A 270 -3.12 15.55 -0.85
C GLU A 270 -3.88 14.89 0.30
N SER A 271 -3.27 13.89 0.95
CA SER A 271 -3.91 13.21 2.08
C SER A 271 -4.18 14.14 3.27
N LEU A 272 -3.27 15.07 3.58
CA LEU A 272 -3.44 16.05 4.65
C LEU A 272 -4.45 17.16 4.29
N ILE A 273 -4.50 17.58 3.02
CA ILE A 273 -5.56 18.48 2.52
C ILE A 273 -6.92 17.80 2.68
N ASN A 274 -7.03 16.51 2.37
CA ASN A 274 -8.26 15.75 2.55
C ASN A 274 -8.65 15.59 4.03
N VAL A 275 -7.68 15.47 4.94
CA VAL A 275 -7.93 15.50 6.40
C VAL A 275 -8.49 16.86 6.83
N GLU A 276 -7.92 17.97 6.38
CA GLU A 276 -8.46 19.31 6.66
C GLU A 276 -9.88 19.47 6.12
N ARG A 277 -10.08 19.13 4.83
CA ARG A 277 -11.36 19.28 4.13
C ARG A 277 -12.50 18.51 4.81
N HIS A 278 -12.23 17.28 5.25
CA HIS A 278 -13.25 16.41 5.84
C HIS A 278 -13.18 16.34 7.38
N TRP A 279 -12.49 17.30 8.03
CA TRP A 279 -12.22 17.26 9.48
C TRP A 279 -13.50 17.09 10.33
N HIS A 280 -14.55 17.86 10.02
CA HIS A 280 -15.82 17.75 10.73
C HIS A 280 -16.58 16.46 10.39
N GLU A 281 -16.46 15.96 9.15
CA GLU A 281 -17.09 14.71 8.72
C GLU A 281 -16.43 13.46 9.34
N LEU A 282 -15.17 13.59 9.77
CA LEU A 282 -14.46 12.61 10.59
C LEU A 282 -15.00 12.55 12.03
N GLY A 283 -15.84 13.50 12.43
CA GLY A 283 -16.52 13.54 13.74
C GLY A 283 -15.88 14.47 14.77
N PHE A 284 -14.98 15.37 14.36
CA PHE A 284 -14.33 16.32 15.26
C PHE A 284 -15.12 17.63 15.38
N ASN A 285 -15.42 18.02 16.62
CA ASN A 285 -16.23 19.20 16.95
C ASN A 285 -15.40 20.46 17.23
N PHE A 286 -14.10 20.43 16.94
CA PHE A 286 -13.18 21.56 17.13
C PHE A 286 -12.43 21.84 15.80
N ALA A 287 -11.77 23.00 15.72
CA ALA A 287 -11.04 23.41 14.52
C ALA A 287 -9.92 22.40 14.17
N CYS A 288 -9.70 22.18 12.88
CA CYS A 288 -8.60 21.35 12.42
C CYS A 288 -7.26 21.94 12.90
N PRO A 289 -6.33 21.14 13.44
CA PRO A 289 -5.06 21.65 13.94
C PRO A 289 -4.11 22.09 12.81
N ILE A 290 -4.45 21.80 11.55
CA ILE A 290 -3.70 22.20 10.38
C ILE A 290 -4.59 23.05 9.46
N HIS A 291 -3.94 23.89 8.66
CA HIS A 291 -4.58 24.71 7.64
C HIS A 291 -3.71 24.81 6.40
N PHE A 292 -4.30 24.67 5.22
CA PHE A 292 -3.67 24.96 3.93
C PHE A 292 -4.19 26.27 3.33
N THR A 293 -3.28 27.20 3.03
CA THR A 293 -3.66 28.47 2.41
C THR A 293 -4.06 28.27 0.94
N GLN A 294 -4.80 29.23 0.36
CA GLN A 294 -5.14 29.18 -1.07
C GLN A 294 -3.90 29.08 -1.96
N ASP A 295 -2.81 29.78 -1.61
CA ASP A 295 -1.53 29.68 -2.33
C ASP A 295 -0.88 28.29 -2.19
N GLU A 296 -1.05 27.60 -1.06
CA GLU A 296 -0.59 26.20 -0.90
C GLU A 296 -1.44 25.23 -1.74
N LEU A 297 -2.75 25.45 -1.82
CA LEU A 297 -3.66 24.64 -2.63
C LEU A 297 -3.42 24.83 -4.14
N GLN A 298 -3.19 26.08 -4.57
CA GLN A 298 -2.88 26.39 -5.96
C GLN A 298 -1.55 25.76 -6.38
N ARG A 299 -0.49 25.89 -5.55
CA ARG A 299 0.80 25.23 -5.82
C ARG A 299 0.69 23.71 -5.82
N HIS A 300 -0.17 23.13 -4.98
CA HIS A 300 -0.42 21.69 -5.00
C HIS A 300 -1.07 21.24 -6.32
N ALA A 301 -2.02 22.01 -6.85
CA ALA A 301 -2.60 21.71 -8.16
C ALA A 301 -1.56 21.80 -9.28
N GLU A 302 -0.72 22.83 -9.28
CA GLU A 302 0.38 23.02 -10.25
C GLU A 302 1.42 21.89 -10.16
N ASP A 303 1.87 21.54 -8.96
CA ASP A 303 2.79 20.42 -8.73
C ASP A 303 2.18 19.08 -9.21
N GLY A 304 0.84 18.95 -9.13
CA GLY A 304 0.09 17.72 -9.42
C GLY A 304 -0.23 17.47 -10.89
N GLU A 305 -0.08 18.45 -11.79
CA GLU A 305 -0.39 18.27 -13.22
C GLU A 305 0.40 17.11 -13.83
N GLY A 306 1.73 17.06 -13.62
CA GLY A 306 2.57 15.95 -14.10
C GLY A 306 2.30 14.62 -13.40
N TRP A 307 1.80 14.63 -12.16
CA TRP A 307 1.45 13.40 -11.44
C TRP A 307 0.18 12.76 -11.99
N ASN A 308 -0.83 13.56 -12.35
CA ASN A 308 -2.06 13.08 -12.98
C ASN A 308 -1.78 12.41 -14.32
N GLU A 309 -0.88 12.96 -15.12
CA GLU A 309 -0.45 12.35 -16.40
C GLU A 309 0.17 10.96 -16.18
N VAL A 310 1.01 10.80 -15.15
CA VAL A 310 1.59 9.49 -14.78
C VAL A 310 0.51 8.51 -14.29
N GLN A 311 -0.46 8.98 -13.49
CA GLN A 311 -1.59 8.13 -13.08
C GLN A 311 -2.44 7.70 -14.28
N ASP A 312 -2.77 8.63 -15.16
CA ASP A 312 -3.59 8.37 -16.35
C ASP A 312 -2.88 7.44 -17.33
N PHE A 313 -1.56 7.59 -17.50
CA PHE A 313 -0.74 6.63 -18.25
C PHE A 313 -0.89 5.21 -17.67
N TRP A 314 -0.68 5.03 -16.36
CA TRP A 314 -0.77 3.71 -15.73
C TRP A 314 -2.19 3.14 -15.76
N ARG A 315 -3.22 3.98 -15.69
CA ARG A 315 -4.62 3.58 -15.90
C ARG A 315 -4.87 3.14 -17.35
N ALA A 316 -4.29 3.84 -18.32
CA ALA A 316 -4.45 3.52 -19.75
C ALA A 316 -3.81 2.18 -20.13
N VAL A 317 -2.76 1.77 -19.42
CA VAL A 317 -2.06 0.48 -19.65
C VAL A 317 -2.49 -0.62 -18.68
N GLU A 318 -3.50 -0.35 -17.84
CA GLU A 318 -4.05 -1.30 -16.88
C GLU A 318 -4.69 -2.49 -17.61
N GLY A 319 -3.96 -3.60 -17.65
CA GLY A 319 -4.31 -4.80 -18.43
C GLY A 319 -3.19 -5.30 -19.33
N ILE A 320 -2.29 -4.41 -19.75
CA ILE A 320 -1.05 -4.74 -20.45
C ILE A 320 0.06 -4.99 -19.43
N ALA A 321 0.28 -4.04 -18.51
CA ALA A 321 1.29 -4.17 -17.47
C ALA A 321 0.84 -3.47 -16.19
N ALA A 322 1.08 -4.11 -15.04
CA ALA A 322 0.92 -3.52 -13.74
C ALA A 322 2.14 -2.66 -13.38
N ARG A 323 1.97 -1.77 -12.40
CA ARG A 323 3.02 -0.85 -11.92
C ARG A 323 4.26 -1.52 -11.36
N ASP A 324 4.11 -2.74 -10.85
CA ASP A 324 5.19 -3.59 -10.35
C ASP A 324 5.90 -4.38 -11.47
N GLY A 325 5.53 -4.13 -12.72
CA GLY A 325 6.11 -4.80 -13.90
C GLY A 325 5.45 -6.13 -14.22
N TRP A 326 4.42 -6.57 -13.48
CA TRP A 326 3.72 -7.82 -13.78
C TRP A 326 2.83 -7.69 -15.03
N THR A 327 2.86 -8.68 -15.91
CA THR A 327 1.97 -8.79 -17.07
C THR A 327 1.45 -10.23 -17.23
N PRO A 328 0.18 -10.45 -17.61
CA PRO A 328 -0.30 -11.78 -18.00
C PRO A 328 0.50 -12.32 -19.19
N HIS A 329 0.76 -13.63 -19.23
CA HIS A 329 1.51 -14.24 -20.34
C HIS A 329 0.91 -13.92 -21.72
N SER A 330 -0.43 -13.83 -21.82
CA SER A 330 -1.12 -13.49 -23.06
C SER A 330 -0.88 -12.06 -23.55
N MET A 331 -0.45 -11.15 -22.68
CA MET A 331 -0.21 -9.73 -22.98
C MET A 331 1.30 -9.40 -22.97
N TYR A 332 2.16 -10.41 -22.85
CA TYR A 332 3.60 -10.23 -22.69
C TYR A 332 4.23 -9.51 -23.89
N GLU A 333 3.85 -9.88 -25.12
CA GLU A 333 4.35 -9.24 -26.34
C GLU A 333 3.94 -7.77 -26.41
N GLU A 334 2.70 -7.45 -26.05
CA GLU A 334 2.16 -6.08 -26.03
C GLU A 334 2.85 -5.23 -24.96
N ALA A 335 3.16 -5.82 -23.80
CA ALA A 335 3.94 -5.17 -22.76
C ALA A 335 5.38 -4.87 -23.22
N VAL A 336 6.05 -5.84 -23.86
CA VAL A 336 7.40 -5.64 -24.41
C VAL A 336 7.41 -4.55 -25.48
N ALA A 337 6.41 -4.51 -26.36
CA ALA A 337 6.29 -3.48 -27.39
C ALA A 337 6.11 -2.08 -26.77
N LEU A 338 5.20 -1.94 -25.80
CA LEU A 338 4.97 -0.70 -25.06
C LEU A 338 6.26 -0.19 -24.38
N PHE A 339 6.95 -1.05 -23.62
CA PHE A 339 8.18 -0.66 -22.94
C PHE A 339 9.35 -0.41 -23.90
N SER A 340 9.35 -1.02 -25.10
CA SER A 340 10.31 -0.71 -26.17
C SER A 340 10.14 0.72 -26.68
N GLU A 341 8.90 1.13 -26.94
CA GLU A 341 8.59 2.48 -27.40
C GLU A 341 8.95 3.54 -26.34
N LEU A 342 8.58 3.29 -25.08
CA LEU A 342 8.93 4.17 -23.96
C LEU A 342 10.45 4.27 -23.78
N ARG A 343 11.18 3.17 -23.96
CA ARG A 343 12.64 3.16 -23.92
C ARG A 343 13.22 4.03 -25.04
N GLU A 344 12.73 3.91 -26.27
CA GLU A 344 13.21 4.75 -27.37
C GLU A 344 12.97 6.23 -27.12
N ILE A 345 11.78 6.59 -26.64
CA ILE A 345 11.42 7.97 -26.29
C ILE A 345 12.34 8.48 -25.17
N GLY A 346 12.51 7.70 -24.10
CA GLY A 346 13.38 8.03 -22.98
C GLY A 346 14.84 8.25 -23.42
N LEU A 347 15.38 7.35 -24.24
CA LEU A 347 16.73 7.49 -24.77
C LEU A 347 16.89 8.68 -25.71
N LYS A 348 15.88 9.05 -26.51
CA LYS A 348 15.95 10.26 -27.37
C LYS A 348 16.03 11.55 -26.55
N ASN A 349 15.37 11.58 -25.39
CA ASN A 349 15.23 12.78 -24.58
C ASN A 349 16.27 12.92 -23.45
N MET A 350 17.05 11.87 -23.16
CA MET A 350 18.08 11.89 -22.11
C MET A 350 19.50 12.08 -22.66
N ILE A 351 20.35 12.76 -21.88
CA ILE A 351 21.77 13.01 -22.17
C ILE A 351 22.68 12.66 -20.99
N GLY A 352 23.97 12.51 -21.23
CA GLY A 352 24.98 12.39 -20.17
C GLY A 352 24.91 11.09 -19.36
N LYS A 353 25.13 11.19 -18.04
CA LYS A 353 25.17 10.04 -17.12
C LYS A 353 23.81 9.36 -16.98
N GLU A 354 22.75 10.15 -16.94
CA GLU A 354 21.37 9.66 -16.80
C GLU A 354 20.94 8.82 -18.00
N ARG A 355 21.31 9.23 -19.22
CA ARG A 355 21.09 8.41 -20.42
C ARG A 355 21.76 7.04 -20.28
N LYS A 356 23.00 7.00 -19.79
CA LYS A 356 23.75 5.74 -19.60
C LYS A 356 23.11 4.87 -18.52
N ASP A 357 22.67 5.46 -17.42
CA ASP A 357 22.02 4.75 -16.32
C ASP A 357 20.65 4.19 -16.77
N PHE A 358 19.85 4.99 -17.48
CA PHE A 358 18.57 4.57 -18.06
C PHE A 358 18.73 3.49 -19.13
N GLU A 359 19.71 3.62 -20.03
CA GLU A 359 20.04 2.61 -21.05
C GLU A 359 20.43 1.27 -20.41
N ALA A 360 21.22 1.30 -19.33
CA ALA A 360 21.60 0.10 -18.59
C ALA A 360 20.40 -0.55 -17.89
N GLN A 361 19.54 0.23 -17.25
CA GLN A 361 18.35 -0.26 -16.54
C GLN A 361 17.28 -0.84 -17.48
N THR A 362 17.20 -0.38 -18.72
CA THR A 362 16.16 -0.76 -19.69
C THR A 362 16.65 -1.74 -20.77
N ARG A 363 17.91 -2.19 -20.71
CA ARG A 363 18.51 -3.09 -21.71
C ARG A 363 17.79 -4.43 -21.87
N TRP A 364 17.11 -4.91 -20.82
CA TRP A 364 16.35 -6.16 -20.85
C TRP A 364 15.27 -6.19 -21.94
N VAL A 365 14.76 -5.01 -22.33
CA VAL A 365 13.74 -4.87 -23.37
C VAL A 365 14.28 -5.29 -24.74
N GLU A 366 15.57 -5.05 -25.03
CA GLU A 366 16.20 -5.44 -26.31
C GLU A 366 16.38 -6.97 -26.42
N SER A 367 16.76 -7.63 -25.32
CA SER A 367 16.90 -9.08 -25.28
C SER A 367 15.56 -9.82 -25.42
N SER A 368 14.48 -9.25 -24.86
CA SER A 368 13.14 -9.83 -24.96
C SER A 368 12.54 -9.70 -26.36
N SER A 369 12.91 -8.67 -27.13
CA SER A 369 12.47 -8.48 -28.52
C SER A 369 13.25 -9.33 -29.54
N GLN A 370 14.47 -9.79 -29.20
CA GLN A 370 15.31 -10.60 -30.10
C GLN A 370 15.12 -12.11 -29.92
N GLY A 371 14.72 -12.58 -28.73
CA GLY A 371 14.60 -14.00 -28.40
C GLY A 371 13.45 -14.78 -29.07
N HIS A 372 12.68 -14.18 -29.99
CA HIS A 372 11.61 -14.86 -30.75
C HIS A 372 11.87 -14.94 -32.26
N ASN A 373 12.95 -14.34 -32.77
CA ASN A 373 13.32 -14.48 -34.19
C ASN A 373 14.26 -15.67 -34.49
N ASP A 374 14.87 -16.29 -33.48
CA ASP A 374 15.79 -17.42 -33.66
C ASP A 374 15.16 -18.79 -33.29
N GLY A 375 13.88 -18.96 -33.65
CA GLY A 375 13.11 -20.19 -33.44
C GLY A 375 12.63 -20.83 -34.75
N ASN A 376 13.45 -20.84 -35.80
CA ASN A 376 13.26 -21.69 -36.98
C ASN A 376 14.58 -21.82 -37.76
N VAL A 377 15.40 -22.80 -37.37
CA VAL A 377 16.36 -23.44 -38.28
C VAL A 377 16.36 -24.94 -37.94
N GLU A 378 15.91 -25.73 -38.91
CA GLU A 378 15.89 -27.21 -39.09
C GLU A 378 16.03 -28.17 -37.90
#